data_AF-A0AAU2TAB8-F1
#
_entry.id   AF-A0AAU2TAB8-F1
#
_cell.length_a   1.000
_cell.length_b   1.000
_cell.length_c   1.000
_cell.angle_alpha   90.00
_cell.angle_beta   90.00
_cell.angle_gamma   90.00
#
_symmetry.space_group_name_H-M   'P 1'
#
loop_
_entity.id
_entity.type
_entity.pdbx_description
1 polymer ?
#
loop_
_entity_poly.entity_id
_entity_poly.type
_entity_poly.pdbx_seq_one_letter_code
_entity_poly.pdbx_strand_id
1 'polypeptide(L)'
;MSHIGRSNPNTGSFNTKPVGTGPYVLASWSKGEKLTFKANPKYWGGAPKVKTFTMAVIADDNVRATRLRSGDLDGAILPPNLAATFKGDDGLKSYDAKSYDFRTVTLPPENKVTGDRAIRQALDAAVDREVMVDKILDGAGRPAYGPLAAFPADHLDRHPHQFSGGLAQRAATALALVGDAPLLLADEPTTGLDRDLVDRTVDELRRPVDAAGQGLLMITHDLAAAERIADRVAVMYAGRIVELADAQTFFGSPGPRHPYSRGLLQALPDPAFSPIPGMPPELGDLPDGRAFAARCDRATEACATLPRMAGAVVCHHPHAQEDRRA
;
A
#
# COMPACT_ATOMS: atom_id res chain seq x y z
N MET A 1 34.37 21.84 -19.56
CA MET A 1 33.73 21.38 -18.30
C MET A 1 33.78 19.85 -18.25
N SER A 2 34.85 19.25 -17.71
CA SER A 2 34.95 17.77 -17.62
C SER A 2 36.03 17.28 -16.65
N HIS A 3 35.94 17.59 -15.35
CA HIS A 3 36.86 17.00 -14.35
C HIS A 3 36.25 16.55 -13.02
N ILE A 4 34.91 16.51 -12.86
CA ILE A 4 34.28 16.21 -11.56
C ILE A 4 34.05 14.70 -11.31
N GLY A 5 34.28 13.82 -12.29
CA GLY A 5 33.93 12.38 -12.17
C GLY A 5 34.98 11.42 -11.60
N ARG A 6 36.18 11.87 -11.22
CA ARG A 6 37.29 10.97 -10.79
C ARG A 6 37.57 10.93 -9.28
N SER A 7 36.83 11.70 -8.48
CA SER A 7 37.00 11.69 -7.02
C SER A 7 36.30 10.46 -6.43
N ASN A 8 37.06 9.50 -5.93
CA ASN A 8 36.50 8.40 -5.15
C ASN A 8 35.78 8.99 -3.92
N PRO A 9 34.46 8.77 -3.77
CA PRO A 9 33.67 9.37 -2.69
C PRO A 9 34.16 8.97 -1.29
N ASN A 10 34.91 7.87 -1.18
CA ASN A 10 35.45 7.40 0.09
C ASN A 10 36.84 7.92 0.45
N THR A 11 37.52 8.64 -0.46
CA THR A 11 38.90 9.12 -0.28
C THR A 11 39.17 10.54 -0.79
N GLY A 12 38.22 11.17 -1.48
CA GLY A 12 38.36 12.55 -1.96
C GLY A 12 38.57 13.56 -0.83
N SER A 13 39.34 14.62 -1.09
CA SER A 13 39.62 15.69 -0.12
C SER A 13 38.35 16.37 0.40
N PHE A 14 37.35 16.53 -0.46
CA PHE A 14 36.04 17.08 -0.09
C PHE A 14 35.32 16.25 0.99
N ASN A 15 35.46 14.91 0.94
CA ASN A 15 34.79 14.00 1.86
C ASN A 15 35.62 13.65 3.10
N THR A 16 36.92 13.94 3.09
CA THR A 16 37.85 13.63 4.20
C THR A 16 38.30 14.84 4.99
N LYS A 17 38.09 16.05 4.46
CA LYS A 17 38.35 17.33 5.13
C LYS A 17 37.18 18.30 4.90
N PRO A 18 35.99 17.99 5.46
CA PRO A 18 34.82 18.85 5.30
C PRO A 18 35.10 20.24 5.87
N VAL A 19 34.78 21.27 5.08
CA VAL A 19 34.83 22.67 5.49
C VAL A 19 33.40 23.17 5.55
N GLY A 20 32.98 23.67 6.72
CA GLY A 20 31.63 24.17 6.94
C GLY A 20 31.60 25.32 7.92
N THR A 21 30.45 25.99 8.01
CA THR A 21 30.20 27.13 8.89
C THR A 21 29.59 26.73 10.24
N GLY A 22 29.62 25.44 10.55
CA GLY A 22 29.02 24.89 11.76
C GLY A 22 29.76 25.27 13.06
N PRO A 23 29.17 24.92 14.21
CA PRO A 23 29.75 25.19 15.53
C PRO A 23 31.09 24.49 15.78
N TYR A 24 31.38 23.42 15.04
CA TYR A 24 32.60 22.64 15.19
C TYR A 24 33.26 22.37 13.85
N VAL A 25 34.59 22.29 13.86
CA VAL A 25 35.43 21.94 12.72
C VAL A 25 36.10 20.59 12.95
N LEU A 26 36.16 19.76 11.92
CA LEU A 26 36.85 18.47 11.98
C LEU A 26 38.36 18.71 12.15
N ALA A 27 38.93 18.18 13.24
CA ALA A 27 40.35 18.31 13.56
C ALA A 27 41.16 17.08 13.12
N SER A 28 40.59 15.87 13.27
CA SER A 28 41.22 14.63 12.82
C SER A 28 40.20 13.53 12.58
N TRP A 29 40.54 12.59 11.70
CA TRP A 29 39.72 11.43 11.39
C TRP A 29 40.59 10.16 11.30
N SER A 30 40.29 9.18 12.15
CA SER A 30 40.73 7.79 11.98
C SER A 30 39.57 6.97 11.42
N LYS A 31 39.71 6.52 10.18
CA LYS A 31 38.61 5.91 9.42
C LYS A 31 38.14 4.62 10.08
N GLY A 32 36.83 4.54 10.36
CA GLY A 32 36.21 3.40 11.04
C GLY A 32 36.42 3.36 12.56
N GLU A 33 37.18 4.31 13.12
CA GLU A 33 37.51 4.31 14.55
C GLU A 33 36.98 5.55 15.27
N LYS A 34 37.35 6.76 14.83
CA LYS A 34 36.95 8.01 15.52
C LYS A 34 37.10 9.27 14.70
N LEU A 35 36.30 10.28 15.02
CA LEU A 35 36.38 11.64 14.49
C LEU A 35 36.54 12.63 15.66
N THR A 36 37.54 13.50 15.59
CA THR A 36 37.77 14.54 16.61
C THR A 36 37.40 15.89 16.04
N PHE A 37 36.66 16.67 16.81
CA PHE A 37 36.18 18.00 16.44
C PHE A 37 36.65 19.04 17.44
N LYS A 38 36.92 20.25 16.94
CA LYS A 38 37.27 21.42 17.77
C LYS A 38 36.24 22.52 17.58
N ALA A 39 35.97 23.26 18.65
CA ALA A 39 35.06 24.39 18.64
C ALA A 39 35.49 25.42 17.57
N ASN A 40 34.54 25.91 16.80
CA ASN A 40 34.75 27.01 15.87
C ASN A 40 34.56 28.34 16.62
N PRO A 41 35.63 29.09 16.94
CA PRO A 41 35.51 30.35 17.66
C PRO A 41 34.82 31.44 16.83
N LYS A 42 34.76 31.27 15.50
CA LYS A 42 34.09 32.17 14.55
C LYS A 42 32.66 31.73 14.23
N TYR A 43 32.10 30.77 14.97
CA TYR A 43 30.72 30.36 14.76
C TYR A 43 29.79 31.54 15.05
N TRP A 44 28.90 31.83 14.10
CA TRP A 44 28.00 32.98 14.13
C TRP A 44 27.02 32.93 15.32
N GLY A 45 26.70 31.73 15.83
CA GLY A 45 25.89 31.54 17.04
C GLY A 45 26.65 31.69 18.36
N GLY A 46 27.92 32.11 18.32
CA GLY A 46 28.80 32.22 19.48
C GLY A 46 29.67 30.97 19.69
N ALA A 47 30.86 31.15 20.28
CA ALA A 47 31.81 30.05 20.44
C ALA A 47 31.24 28.94 21.36
N PRO A 48 31.30 27.65 20.94
CA PRO A 48 30.81 26.56 21.78
C PRO A 48 31.52 26.46 23.13
N LYS A 49 30.76 26.02 24.14
CA LYS A 49 31.29 25.78 25.50
C LYS A 49 32.26 24.60 25.53
N VAL A 50 31.89 23.48 24.90
CA VAL A 50 32.77 22.31 24.75
C VAL A 50 33.84 22.63 23.71
N LYS A 51 35.12 22.60 24.09
CA LYS A 51 36.24 23.00 23.23
C LYS A 51 36.65 21.94 22.23
N THR A 52 36.57 20.67 22.63
CA THR A 52 36.92 19.51 21.81
C THR A 52 35.98 18.38 22.17
N PHE A 53 35.53 17.61 21.18
CA PHE A 53 34.86 16.34 21.43
C PHE A 53 35.32 15.30 20.41
N THR A 54 35.18 14.02 20.77
CA THR A 54 35.52 12.90 19.90
C THR A 54 34.32 11.99 19.75
N MET A 55 33.90 11.72 18.51
CA MET A 55 32.96 10.68 18.18
C MET A 55 33.73 9.38 17.94
N ALA A 56 33.55 8.39 18.81
CA ALA A 56 34.04 7.03 18.59
C ALA A 56 33.01 6.23 17.77
N VAL A 57 33.49 5.46 16.79
CA VAL A 57 32.69 4.54 15.99
C VAL A 57 32.76 3.17 16.66
N ILE A 58 31.67 2.78 17.34
CA ILE A 58 31.57 1.50 18.07
C ILE A 58 30.29 0.83 17.60
N ALA A 59 30.41 -0.21 16.78
CA ALA A 59 29.27 -0.87 16.15
C ALA A 59 28.40 -1.65 17.15
N ASP A 60 29.02 -2.28 18.14
CA ASP A 60 28.31 -3.11 19.12
C ASP A 60 27.71 -2.27 20.26
N ASP A 61 26.40 -2.39 20.45
CA ASP A 61 25.63 -1.62 21.43
C ASP A 61 26.00 -1.98 22.88
N ASN A 62 26.34 -3.24 23.15
CA ASN A 62 26.77 -3.68 24.49
C ASN A 62 28.15 -3.12 24.83
N VAL A 63 29.05 -3.03 23.84
CA VAL A 63 30.36 -2.39 24.02
C VAL A 63 30.19 -0.90 24.29
N ARG A 64 29.27 -0.21 23.59
CA ARG A 64 28.94 1.19 23.90
C ARG A 64 28.40 1.35 25.31
N ALA A 65 27.45 0.51 25.73
CA ALA A 65 26.90 0.56 27.09
C ALA A 65 27.97 0.30 28.15
N THR A 66 28.83 -0.71 27.95
CA THR A 66 29.92 -1.03 28.89
C THR A 66 30.90 0.14 29.03
N ARG A 67 31.29 0.77 27.91
CA ARG A 67 32.20 1.92 27.90
C ARG A 67 31.58 3.20 28.46
N LEU A 68 30.26 3.35 28.36
CA LEU A 68 29.55 4.42 29.05
C LEU A 68 29.58 4.20 30.57
N ARG A 69 29.35 2.97 31.05
CA ARG A 69 29.43 2.65 32.49
C ARG A 69 30.83 2.82 33.07
N SER A 70 31.88 2.51 32.32
CA SER A 70 33.26 2.69 32.77
C SER A 70 33.71 4.15 32.80
N GLY A 71 32.92 5.07 32.24
CA GLY A 71 33.31 6.47 32.07
C GLY A 71 34.26 6.71 30.87
N ASP A 72 34.48 5.70 30.02
CA ASP A 72 35.26 5.87 28.79
C ASP A 72 34.52 6.69 27.71
N LEU A 73 33.19 6.81 27.84
CA LEU A 73 32.34 7.63 27.00
C LEU A 73 31.54 8.61 27.87
N ASP A 74 31.49 9.88 27.46
CA ASP A 74 30.63 10.89 28.11
C ASP A 74 29.15 10.76 27.69
N GLY A 75 28.87 10.00 26.63
CA GLY A 75 27.53 9.77 26.11
C GLY A 75 27.50 8.72 24.99
N ALA A 76 26.36 8.04 24.84
CA ALA A 76 26.15 7.04 23.79
C ALA A 76 24.70 7.03 23.30
N ILE A 77 24.51 6.69 22.03
CA ILE A 77 23.20 6.32 21.49
C ILE A 77 23.05 4.82 21.68
N LEU A 78 22.00 4.43 22.42
CA LEU A 78 21.72 3.05 22.79
C LEU A 78 20.28 2.69 22.42
N PRO A 79 20.00 1.42 22.09
CA PRO A 79 18.64 0.94 21.97
C PRO A 79 17.91 1.02 23.33
N PRO A 80 16.57 1.10 23.34
CA PRO A 80 15.80 1.38 24.57
C PRO A 80 16.04 0.41 25.72
N ASN A 81 16.23 -0.88 25.44
CA ASN A 81 16.56 -1.91 26.43
C ASN A 81 17.87 -1.62 27.19
N LEU A 82 18.94 -1.27 26.46
CA LEU A 82 20.24 -0.95 27.05
C LEU A 82 20.21 0.43 27.73
N ALA A 83 19.55 1.42 27.10
CA ALA A 83 19.38 2.74 27.68
C ALA A 83 18.61 2.69 29.01
N ALA A 84 17.62 1.79 29.13
CA ALA A 84 16.87 1.60 30.37
C ALA A 84 17.74 1.16 31.54
N THR A 85 18.88 0.48 31.30
CA THR A 85 19.81 0.08 32.36
C THR A 85 20.53 1.25 33.03
N PHE A 86 20.46 2.46 32.45
CA PHE A 86 21.01 3.70 33.01
C PHE A 86 19.94 4.60 33.64
N LYS A 87 18.66 4.19 33.64
CA LYS A 87 17.60 4.97 34.29
C LYS A 87 17.87 5.04 35.79
N GLY A 88 17.91 6.26 36.32
CA GLY A 88 18.18 6.52 37.74
C GLY A 88 19.66 6.62 38.10
N ASP A 89 20.56 6.60 37.12
CA ASP A 89 21.95 7.01 37.33
C ASP A 89 22.02 8.54 37.42
N ASP A 90 22.31 9.08 38.61
CA ASP A 90 22.36 10.52 38.86
C ASP A 90 23.45 11.24 38.03
N GLY A 91 24.44 10.51 37.52
CA GLY A 91 25.51 11.05 36.67
C GLY A 91 25.12 11.17 35.19
N LEU A 92 24.00 10.57 34.77
CA LEU A 92 23.60 10.49 33.38
C LEU A 92 22.19 11.03 33.16
N LYS A 93 21.98 11.62 31.98
CA LYS A 93 20.67 12.07 31.55
C LYS A 93 20.26 11.39 30.26
N SER A 94 19.16 10.64 30.32
CA SER A 94 18.56 10.00 29.16
C SER A 94 17.67 10.97 28.41
N TYR A 95 17.75 10.94 27.07
CA TYR A 95 16.87 11.68 26.18
C TYR A 95 16.27 10.70 25.18
N ASP A 96 14.94 10.62 25.15
CA ASP A 96 14.24 9.80 24.18
C ASP A 96 14.01 10.60 22.90
N ALA A 97 14.43 10.05 21.76
CA ALA A 97 14.23 10.62 20.45
C ALA A 97 13.48 9.64 19.56
N LYS A 98 12.40 10.10 18.92
CA LYS A 98 11.73 9.33 17.86
C LYS A 98 12.61 9.37 16.61
N SER A 99 13.09 8.21 16.16
CA SER A 99 13.77 8.06 14.88
C SER A 99 12.81 7.47 13.83
N TYR A 100 13.10 7.74 12.57
CA TYR A 100 12.48 7.04 11.45
C TYR A 100 13.48 5.97 10.98
N ASP A 101 13.31 4.76 11.48
CA ASP A 101 14.06 3.56 11.05
C ASP A 101 13.09 2.57 10.41
N PHE A 102 13.50 1.92 9.33
CA PHE A 102 12.72 0.91 8.64
C PHE A 102 13.61 -0.31 8.38
N ARG A 103 13.20 -1.45 8.93
CA ARG A 103 13.90 -2.71 8.78
C ARG A 103 13.08 -3.66 7.93
N THR A 104 13.70 -4.22 6.90
CA THR A 104 13.06 -5.15 5.98
C THR A 104 13.97 -6.33 5.69
N VAL A 105 13.36 -7.49 5.43
CA VAL A 105 14.03 -8.62 4.81
C VAL A 105 13.81 -8.51 3.31
N THR A 106 14.90 -8.33 2.56
CA THR A 106 14.81 -8.27 1.10
C THR A 106 15.04 -9.66 0.51
N LEU A 107 14.07 -10.15 -0.25
CA LEU A 107 14.15 -11.43 -0.96
C LEU A 107 14.51 -11.17 -2.43
N PRO A 108 15.67 -11.64 -2.92
CA PRO A 108 16.15 -11.34 -4.27
C PRO A 108 15.26 -11.99 -5.35
N PRO A 109 14.73 -11.21 -6.32
CA PRO A 109 13.85 -11.74 -7.36
C PRO A 109 14.56 -12.62 -8.39
N GLU A 110 15.87 -12.48 -8.56
CA GLU A 110 16.70 -13.31 -9.46
C GLU A 110 17.02 -14.71 -8.91
N ASN A 111 16.67 -14.97 -7.65
CA ASN A 111 16.90 -16.27 -7.03
C ASN A 111 15.86 -17.29 -7.49
N LYS A 112 16.28 -18.54 -7.73
CA LYS A 112 15.41 -19.62 -8.24
C LYS A 112 14.21 -19.95 -7.35
N VAL A 113 14.29 -19.67 -6.05
CA VAL A 113 13.23 -19.92 -5.06
C VAL A 113 12.47 -18.63 -4.78
N THR A 114 13.18 -17.58 -4.35
CA THR A 114 12.51 -16.32 -3.97
C THR A 114 12.12 -15.44 -5.15
N GLY A 115 12.42 -15.83 -6.38
CA GLY A 115 11.87 -15.23 -7.59
C GLY A 115 10.38 -15.51 -7.76
N ASP A 116 9.89 -16.65 -7.23
CA ASP A 116 8.47 -16.96 -7.21
C ASP A 116 7.72 -16.06 -6.21
N ARG A 117 6.69 -15.37 -6.71
CA ARG A 117 5.83 -14.49 -5.89
C ARG A 117 5.08 -15.27 -4.81
N ALA A 118 4.55 -16.45 -5.12
CA ALA A 118 3.78 -17.24 -4.17
C ALA A 118 4.66 -17.69 -2.99
N ILE A 119 5.92 -18.04 -3.27
CA ILE A 119 6.90 -18.38 -2.24
C ILE A 119 7.20 -17.16 -1.36
N ARG A 120 7.42 -15.98 -1.95
CA ARG A 120 7.64 -14.75 -1.16
C ARG A 120 6.43 -14.40 -0.28
N GLN A 121 5.21 -14.59 -0.78
CA GLN A 121 3.98 -14.37 -0.01
C GLN A 121 3.84 -15.38 1.14
N ALA A 122 4.15 -16.66 0.90
CA ALA A 122 4.13 -17.69 1.94
C ALA A 122 5.16 -17.41 3.04
N LEU A 123 6.38 -16.97 2.67
CA LEU A 123 7.41 -16.56 3.63
C LEU A 123 6.97 -15.33 4.43
N ASP A 124 6.36 -14.33 3.79
CA ASP A 124 5.87 -13.12 4.46
C ASP A 124 4.76 -13.43 5.49
N ALA A 125 3.87 -14.37 5.15
CA ALA A 125 2.79 -14.83 6.02
C ALA A 125 3.28 -15.69 7.19
N ALA A 126 4.41 -16.38 7.04
CA ALA A 126 5.00 -17.21 8.10
C ALA A 126 5.75 -16.40 9.17
N VAL A 127 5.98 -15.09 8.93
CA VAL A 127 6.72 -14.23 9.86
C VAL A 127 5.78 -13.59 10.88
N ASP A 128 5.99 -13.91 12.15
CA ASP A 128 5.38 -13.19 13.27
C ASP A 128 6.19 -11.94 13.61
N ARG A 129 5.69 -10.79 13.13
CA ARG A 129 6.35 -9.49 13.32
C ARG A 129 6.25 -8.97 14.74
N GLU A 130 5.18 -9.31 15.46
CA GLU A 130 5.01 -8.91 16.86
C GLU A 130 6.08 -9.60 17.72
N VAL A 131 6.27 -10.90 17.51
CA VAL A 131 7.35 -11.66 18.18
C VAL A 131 8.72 -11.11 17.79
N MET A 132 8.95 -10.70 16.55
CA MET A 132 10.21 -10.06 16.16
C MET A 132 10.43 -8.72 16.89
N VAL A 133 9.40 -7.88 16.99
CA VAL A 133 9.51 -6.61 17.74
C VAL A 133 9.78 -6.89 19.21
N ASP A 134 9.07 -7.83 19.82
CA ASP A 134 9.26 -8.20 21.23
C ASP A 134 10.63 -8.84 21.50
N LYS A 135 11.06 -9.81 20.70
CA LYS A 135 12.24 -10.64 20.99
C LYS A 135 13.55 -10.14 20.38
N ILE A 136 13.49 -9.44 19.24
CA ILE A 136 14.69 -8.96 18.54
C ILE A 136 14.93 -7.49 18.85
N LEU A 137 13.85 -6.71 18.96
CA LEU A 137 13.92 -5.27 19.25
C LEU A 137 13.61 -4.95 20.71
N ASP A 138 13.36 -5.94 21.57
CA ASP A 138 12.99 -5.74 22.97
C ASP A 138 11.81 -4.75 23.14
N GLY A 139 10.82 -4.85 22.25
CA GLY A 139 9.66 -3.95 22.20
C GLY A 139 9.94 -2.58 21.57
N ALA A 140 11.17 -2.30 21.14
CA ALA A 140 11.55 -1.03 20.54
C ALA A 140 11.14 -0.96 19.05
N GLY A 141 9.86 -0.71 18.80
CA GLY A 141 9.35 -0.50 17.45
C GLY A 141 7.86 -0.82 17.32
N ARG A 142 7.44 -1.04 16.08
CA ARG A 142 6.11 -1.58 15.75
C ARG A 142 6.21 -2.45 14.51
N PRO A 143 5.33 -3.44 14.32
CA PRO A 143 5.26 -4.18 13.08
C PRO A 143 5.12 -3.26 11.87
N ALA A 144 5.88 -3.54 10.83
CA ALA A 144 5.82 -2.81 9.57
C ALA A 144 5.32 -3.73 8.45
N TYR A 145 4.39 -3.21 7.65
CA TYR A 145 3.82 -3.87 6.46
C TYR A 145 4.24 -3.17 5.17
N GLY A 146 5.19 -2.24 5.27
CA GLY A 146 5.74 -1.46 4.17
C GLY A 146 6.69 -0.36 4.66
N PRO A 147 7.45 0.27 3.76
CA PRO A 147 8.43 1.32 4.09
C PRO A 147 7.77 2.62 4.57
N LEU A 148 6.47 2.76 4.37
CA LEU A 148 5.67 3.86 4.86
C LEU A 148 4.70 3.33 5.93
N ALA A 149 4.62 4.06 7.04
CA ALA A 149 3.66 3.80 8.10
C ALA A 149 2.24 3.59 7.53
N ALA A 150 1.59 2.48 7.88
CA ALA A 150 0.15 2.45 7.92
C ALA A 150 -0.28 3.53 8.94
N PHE A 151 -0.90 4.60 8.43
CA PHE A 151 -1.49 5.75 9.13
C PHE A 151 -0.78 6.15 10.45
N PRO A 152 0.30 6.96 10.40
CA PRO A 152 0.86 7.51 11.62
C PRO A 152 -0.15 8.42 12.33
N ALA A 153 -0.08 8.49 13.68
CA ALA A 153 -1.12 9.10 14.50
C ALA A 153 -1.41 10.59 14.18
N ASP A 154 -0.41 11.31 13.66
CA ASP A 154 -0.55 12.70 13.21
C ASP A 154 -1.41 12.85 11.95
N HIS A 155 -1.71 11.77 11.22
CA HIS A 155 -2.63 11.82 10.07
C HIS A 155 -4.07 12.14 10.49
N LEU A 156 -4.47 11.83 11.72
CA LEU A 156 -5.79 12.19 12.25
C LEU A 156 -5.93 13.71 12.46
N ASP A 157 -4.80 14.42 12.62
CA ASP A 157 -4.75 15.87 12.77
C ASP A 157 -4.69 16.61 11.42
N ARG A 158 -4.66 15.88 10.29
CA ARG A 158 -4.56 16.46 8.94
C ARG A 158 -5.93 16.80 8.37
N HIS A 159 -5.99 17.91 7.65
CA HIS A 159 -7.17 18.30 6.90
C HIS A 159 -7.32 17.50 5.59
N PRO A 160 -8.55 17.36 5.04
CA PRO A 160 -8.80 16.58 3.82
C PRO A 160 -7.90 16.95 2.62
N HIS A 161 -7.57 18.23 2.44
CA HIS A 161 -6.71 18.71 1.35
C HIS A 161 -5.22 18.33 1.51
N GLN A 162 -4.84 17.74 2.65
CA GLN A 162 -3.48 17.29 2.94
C GLN A 162 -3.31 15.77 2.70
N PHE A 163 -4.38 15.09 2.26
CA PHE A 163 -4.33 13.68 1.87
C PHE A 163 -4.12 13.52 0.38
N SER A 164 -3.34 12.51 -0.02
CA SER A 164 -3.40 12.00 -1.40
C SER A 164 -4.76 11.34 -1.63
N GLY A 165 -5.20 11.21 -2.89
CA GLY A 165 -6.48 10.56 -3.23
C GLY A 165 -6.63 9.19 -2.57
N GLY A 166 -5.62 8.32 -2.69
CA GLY A 166 -5.64 7.01 -2.06
C GLY A 166 -5.63 7.04 -0.52
N LEU A 167 -5.01 8.05 0.10
CA LEU A 167 -5.04 8.21 1.56
C LEU A 167 -6.41 8.69 2.05
N ALA A 168 -7.04 9.62 1.32
CA ALA A 168 -8.39 10.09 1.59
C ALA A 168 -9.42 8.96 1.45
N GLN A 169 -9.26 8.12 0.44
CA GLN A 169 -10.11 6.96 0.19
C GLN A 169 -9.98 5.90 1.28
N ARG A 170 -8.76 5.56 1.69
CA ARG A 170 -8.54 4.66 2.83
C ARG A 170 -9.10 5.22 4.14
N ALA A 171 -9.00 6.54 4.36
CA ALA A 171 -9.64 7.17 5.51
C ALA A 171 -11.18 7.07 5.44
N ALA A 172 -11.78 7.29 4.27
CA ALA A 172 -13.22 7.12 4.05
C ALA A 172 -13.68 5.66 4.28
N THR A 173 -12.93 4.69 3.76
CA THR A 173 -13.19 3.25 4.00
C THR A 173 -13.12 2.92 5.49
N ALA A 174 -12.09 3.40 6.20
CA ALA A 174 -11.96 3.19 7.64
C ALA A 174 -13.15 3.79 8.43
N LEU A 175 -13.57 5.00 8.07
CA LEU A 175 -14.75 5.64 8.66
C LEU A 175 -16.04 4.86 8.40
N ALA A 176 -16.18 4.23 7.24
CA ALA A 176 -17.33 3.41 6.92
C ALA A 176 -17.34 2.08 7.68
N LEU A 177 -16.16 1.51 7.95
CA LEU A 177 -15.99 0.22 8.63
C LEU A 177 -16.05 0.32 10.17
N VAL A 178 -15.79 1.48 10.76
CA VAL A 178 -15.70 1.62 12.23
C VAL A 178 -17.04 1.39 12.96
N GLY A 179 -18.17 1.58 12.26
CA GLY A 179 -19.50 1.58 12.87
C GLY A 179 -20.20 0.23 12.90
N ASP A 180 -19.54 -0.86 12.49
CA ASP A 180 -20.11 -2.21 12.41
C ASP A 180 -21.49 -2.26 11.71
N ALA A 181 -21.64 -1.49 10.62
CA ALA A 181 -22.91 -1.39 9.91
C ALA A 181 -23.36 -2.76 9.35
N PRO A 182 -24.65 -3.12 9.45
CA PRO A 182 -25.15 -4.39 8.91
C PRO A 182 -25.12 -4.44 7.38
N LEU A 183 -25.02 -3.28 6.71
CA LEU A 183 -24.90 -3.14 5.27
C LEU A 183 -23.94 -2.00 4.94
N LEU A 184 -22.92 -2.29 4.13
CA LEU A 184 -22.00 -1.32 3.57
C LEU A 184 -22.35 -1.03 2.11
N LEU A 185 -22.48 0.26 1.77
CA LEU A 185 -22.66 0.74 0.40
C LEU A 185 -21.35 1.41 -0.06
N ALA A 186 -20.70 0.83 -1.06
CA ALA A 186 -19.41 1.29 -1.55
C ALA A 186 -19.53 1.69 -3.02
N ASP A 187 -19.66 2.99 -3.28
CA ASP A 187 -19.78 3.54 -4.63
C ASP A 187 -18.40 3.89 -5.19
N GLU A 188 -17.96 3.12 -6.19
CA GLU A 188 -16.66 3.24 -6.84
C GLU A 188 -15.47 3.35 -5.87
N PRO A 189 -15.36 2.44 -4.88
CA PRO A 189 -14.46 2.56 -3.74
C PRO A 189 -12.99 2.34 -4.09
N THR A 190 -12.66 2.13 -5.36
CA THR A 190 -11.32 1.84 -5.87
C THR A 190 -10.85 2.84 -6.94
N THR A 191 -11.66 3.85 -7.26
CA THR A 191 -11.34 4.84 -8.30
C THR A 191 -10.04 5.58 -8.01
N GLY A 192 -9.17 5.68 -9.01
CA GLY A 192 -7.91 6.43 -8.92
C GLY A 192 -6.81 5.74 -8.10
N LEU A 193 -7.02 4.48 -7.71
CA LEU A 193 -6.01 3.66 -7.04
C LEU A 193 -5.14 2.90 -8.06
N ASP A 194 -3.90 2.62 -7.68
CA ASP A 194 -3.08 1.63 -8.38
C ASP A 194 -3.63 0.21 -8.14
N ARG A 195 -3.27 -0.75 -9.00
CA ARG A 195 -3.84 -2.10 -8.97
C ARG A 195 -3.63 -2.82 -7.63
N ASP A 196 -2.47 -2.64 -7.00
CA ASP A 196 -2.18 -3.27 -5.71
C ASP A 196 -3.03 -2.68 -4.56
N LEU A 197 -3.36 -1.38 -4.64
CA LEU A 197 -4.28 -0.72 -3.71
C LEU A 197 -5.74 -1.10 -3.97
N VAL A 198 -6.15 -1.32 -5.22
CA VAL A 198 -7.48 -1.88 -5.54
C VAL A 198 -7.67 -3.20 -4.82
N ASP A 199 -6.78 -4.17 -5.04
CA ASP A 199 -6.92 -5.52 -4.47
C ASP A 199 -6.97 -5.49 -2.93
N ARG A 200 -6.13 -4.66 -2.29
CA ARG A 200 -6.16 -4.48 -0.83
C ARG A 200 -7.45 -3.84 -0.32
N THR A 201 -7.94 -2.81 -1.00
CA THR A 201 -9.17 -2.12 -0.59
C THR A 201 -10.37 -3.06 -0.69
N VAL A 202 -10.43 -3.84 -1.76
CA VAL A 202 -11.44 -4.86 -1.98
C VAL A 202 -11.40 -5.94 -0.88
N ASP A 203 -10.22 -6.42 -0.50
CA ASP A 203 -10.06 -7.37 0.61
C ASP A 203 -10.49 -6.77 1.96
N GLU A 204 -10.16 -5.50 2.22
CA GLU A 204 -10.59 -4.79 3.42
C GLU A 204 -12.13 -4.65 3.50
N LEU A 205 -12.79 -4.40 2.38
CA LEU A 205 -14.25 -4.33 2.27
C LEU A 205 -14.92 -5.70 2.39
N ARG A 206 -14.26 -6.77 1.95
CA ARG A 206 -14.78 -8.14 2.04
C ARG A 206 -14.71 -8.71 3.46
N ARG A 207 -13.66 -8.37 4.20
CA ARG A 207 -13.38 -8.92 5.53
C ARG A 207 -14.59 -8.94 6.50
N PRO A 208 -15.41 -7.87 6.63
CA PRO A 208 -16.56 -7.89 7.53
C PRO A 208 -17.72 -8.79 7.05
N VAL A 209 -17.86 -8.97 5.73
CA VAL A 209 -18.82 -9.91 5.14
C VAL A 209 -18.47 -11.33 5.59
N ASP A 210 -17.19 -11.72 5.46
CA ASP A 210 -16.74 -13.07 5.80
C ASP A 210 -16.67 -13.31 7.32
N ALA A 211 -16.31 -12.28 8.11
CA ALA A 211 -16.11 -12.42 9.56
C ALA A 211 -17.39 -12.26 10.38
N ALA A 212 -18.30 -11.38 9.97
CA ALA A 212 -19.46 -10.97 10.76
C ALA A 212 -20.81 -11.13 10.03
N GLY A 213 -20.80 -11.58 8.77
CA GLY A 213 -22.03 -11.77 7.98
C GLY A 213 -22.71 -10.47 7.58
N GLN A 214 -21.98 -9.35 7.55
CA GLN A 214 -22.50 -8.06 7.09
C GLN A 214 -22.77 -8.08 5.58
N GLY A 215 -23.76 -7.31 5.12
CA GLY A 215 -24.02 -7.12 3.70
C GLY A 215 -23.06 -6.11 3.07
N LEU A 216 -22.68 -6.32 1.81
CA LEU A 216 -21.92 -5.36 1.01
C LEU A 216 -22.57 -5.19 -0.37
N LEU A 217 -22.85 -3.95 -0.74
CA LEU A 217 -23.16 -3.57 -2.11
C LEU A 217 -22.03 -2.68 -2.64
N MET A 218 -21.22 -3.22 -3.54
CA MET A 218 -20.17 -2.49 -4.23
C MET A 218 -20.62 -2.12 -5.64
N ILE A 219 -20.51 -0.85 -5.99
CA ILE A 219 -20.71 -0.35 -7.35
C ILE A 219 -19.32 -0.14 -7.95
N THR A 220 -19.05 -0.78 -9.09
CA THR A 220 -17.78 -0.61 -9.79
C THR A 220 -17.91 -0.86 -11.29
N HIS A 221 -17.05 -0.21 -12.05
CA HIS A 221 -16.78 -0.53 -13.46
C HIS A 221 -15.59 -1.49 -13.65
N ASP A 222 -14.83 -1.81 -12.60
CA ASP A 222 -13.72 -2.78 -12.65
C ASP A 222 -14.23 -4.21 -12.44
N LEU A 223 -14.33 -4.96 -13.55
CA LEU A 223 -14.80 -6.35 -13.54
C LEU A 223 -13.87 -7.29 -12.76
N ALA A 224 -12.56 -7.02 -12.72
CA ALA A 224 -11.63 -7.85 -11.95
C ALA A 224 -11.76 -7.59 -10.44
N ALA A 225 -12.07 -6.35 -10.04
CA ALA A 225 -12.43 -6.07 -8.65
C ALA A 225 -13.77 -6.73 -8.27
N ALA A 226 -14.76 -6.69 -9.17
CA ALA A 226 -16.05 -7.37 -8.97
C ALA A 226 -15.90 -8.89 -8.85
N GLU A 227 -15.12 -9.54 -9.72
CA GLU A 227 -14.82 -10.98 -9.65
C GLU A 227 -14.20 -11.40 -8.32
N ARG A 228 -13.35 -10.54 -7.77
CA ARG A 228 -12.64 -10.81 -6.52
C ARG A 228 -13.55 -10.78 -5.28
N ILE A 229 -14.59 -9.95 -5.25
CA ILE A 229 -15.36 -9.65 -4.02
C ILE A 229 -16.79 -10.13 -4.03
N ALA A 230 -17.41 -10.23 -5.21
CA ALA A 230 -18.84 -10.41 -5.31
C ALA A 230 -19.23 -11.88 -5.13
N ASP A 231 -20.27 -12.14 -4.34
CA ASP A 231 -21.00 -13.41 -4.41
C ASP A 231 -22.01 -13.39 -5.58
N ARG A 232 -22.54 -12.21 -5.91
CA ARG A 232 -23.51 -11.97 -6.97
C ARG A 232 -23.19 -10.70 -7.73
N VAL A 233 -23.40 -10.71 -9.05
CA VAL A 233 -23.12 -9.59 -9.95
C VAL A 233 -24.41 -9.11 -10.59
N ALA A 234 -24.69 -7.81 -10.47
CA ALA A 234 -25.73 -7.13 -11.22
C ALA A 234 -25.09 -6.24 -12.30
N VAL A 235 -25.31 -6.54 -13.57
CA VAL A 235 -24.83 -5.72 -14.68
C VAL A 235 -25.89 -4.69 -15.03
N MET A 236 -25.48 -3.43 -15.11
CA MET A 236 -26.33 -2.31 -15.52
C MET A 236 -25.91 -1.80 -16.90
N TYR A 237 -26.89 -1.48 -17.75
CA TYR A 237 -26.68 -0.76 -19.00
C TYR A 237 -27.77 0.28 -19.19
N ALA A 238 -27.38 1.53 -19.50
CA ALA A 238 -28.30 2.66 -19.71
C ALA A 238 -29.34 2.80 -18.57
N GLY A 239 -28.88 2.75 -17.32
CA GLY A 239 -29.70 2.90 -16.11
C GLY A 239 -30.60 1.70 -15.76
N ARG A 240 -30.45 0.56 -16.45
CA ARG A 240 -31.28 -0.63 -16.22
C ARG A 240 -30.41 -1.85 -15.89
N ILE A 241 -30.81 -2.63 -14.88
CA ILE A 241 -30.21 -3.94 -14.63
C ILE A 241 -30.58 -4.86 -15.80
N VAL A 242 -29.58 -5.33 -16.51
CA VAL A 242 -29.75 -6.21 -17.68
C VAL A 242 -29.51 -7.67 -17.35
N GLU A 243 -28.75 -7.94 -16.29
CA GLU A 243 -28.43 -9.29 -15.83
C GLU A 243 -28.09 -9.28 -14.35
N LEU A 244 -28.54 -10.30 -13.62
CA LEU A 244 -28.22 -10.58 -12.23
C LEU A 244 -27.83 -12.04 -12.12
N ALA A 245 -26.59 -12.33 -11.73
CA ALA A 245 -26.08 -13.70 -11.71
C ALA A 245 -25.27 -13.97 -10.44
N ASP A 246 -25.10 -15.26 -10.13
CA ASP A 246 -24.03 -15.72 -9.24
C ASP A 246 -22.67 -15.38 -9.87
N ALA A 247 -21.73 -14.88 -9.07
CA ALA A 247 -20.45 -14.39 -9.57
C ALA A 247 -19.61 -15.52 -10.19
N GLN A 248 -19.59 -16.72 -9.58
CA GLN A 248 -18.84 -17.86 -10.13
C GLN A 248 -19.37 -18.26 -11.50
N THR A 249 -20.70 -18.27 -11.67
CA THR A 249 -21.34 -18.57 -12.96
C THR A 249 -21.08 -17.47 -13.99
N PHE A 250 -21.11 -16.21 -13.56
CA PHE A 250 -20.93 -15.03 -14.41
C PHE A 250 -19.51 -14.95 -14.99
N PHE A 251 -18.48 -15.07 -14.15
CA PHE A 251 -17.08 -14.99 -14.57
C PHE A 251 -16.53 -16.32 -15.07
N GLY A 252 -17.11 -17.45 -14.66
CA GLY A 252 -16.70 -18.79 -15.05
C GLY A 252 -17.41 -19.33 -16.30
N SER A 253 -17.58 -20.65 -16.35
CA SER A 253 -18.36 -21.35 -17.38
C SER A 253 -19.74 -21.71 -16.82
N PRO A 254 -20.85 -21.47 -17.55
CA PRO A 254 -20.97 -21.10 -18.98
C PRO A 254 -20.76 -19.61 -19.29
N GLY A 255 -20.60 -18.76 -18.28
CA GLY A 255 -20.43 -17.32 -18.41
C GLY A 255 -21.74 -16.54 -18.50
N PRO A 256 -21.67 -15.24 -18.83
CA PRO A 256 -22.83 -14.36 -18.78
C PRO A 256 -23.76 -14.60 -19.98
N ARG A 257 -25.05 -14.42 -19.73
CA ARG A 257 -26.12 -14.73 -20.69
C ARG A 257 -26.52 -13.51 -21.50
N HIS A 258 -26.47 -12.31 -20.94
CA HIS A 258 -26.86 -11.11 -21.68
C HIS A 258 -25.74 -10.72 -22.67
N PRO A 259 -26.05 -10.48 -23.96
CA PRO A 259 -25.05 -10.11 -24.97
C PRO A 259 -24.11 -8.97 -24.57
N TYR A 260 -24.60 -7.94 -23.87
CA TYR A 260 -23.75 -6.87 -23.35
C TYR A 260 -22.76 -7.38 -22.29
N SER A 261 -23.22 -8.16 -21.31
CA SER A 261 -22.37 -8.74 -20.27
C SER A 261 -21.31 -9.67 -20.86
N ARG A 262 -21.64 -10.42 -21.91
CA ARG A 262 -20.68 -11.25 -22.63
C ARG A 262 -19.65 -10.43 -23.39
N GLY A 263 -20.09 -9.37 -24.05
CA GLY A 263 -19.20 -8.37 -24.66
C GLY A 263 -18.29 -7.71 -23.63
N LEU A 264 -18.75 -7.45 -22.40
CA LEU A 264 -17.93 -6.88 -21.34
C LEU A 264 -16.75 -7.79 -20.97
N LEU A 265 -17.01 -9.09 -20.75
CA LEU A 265 -15.93 -10.04 -20.47
C LEU A 265 -14.98 -10.23 -21.66
N GLN A 266 -15.51 -10.23 -22.89
CA GLN A 266 -14.69 -10.32 -24.11
C GLN A 266 -13.84 -9.07 -24.36
N ALA A 267 -14.25 -7.92 -23.83
CA ALA A 267 -13.51 -6.66 -23.95
C ALA A 267 -12.43 -6.49 -22.87
N LEU A 268 -12.31 -7.43 -21.93
CA LEU A 268 -11.21 -7.44 -20.96
C LEU A 268 -9.86 -7.58 -21.68
N PRO A 269 -8.78 -6.99 -21.14
CA PRO A 269 -7.47 -6.97 -21.77
C PRO A 269 -6.83 -8.37 -21.82
N ASP A 270 -7.14 -9.10 -22.89
CA ASP A 270 -6.60 -10.41 -23.30
C ASP A 270 -6.09 -10.32 -24.75
N PRO A 271 -5.07 -11.08 -25.18
CA PRO A 271 -4.63 -11.08 -26.58
C PRO A 271 -5.73 -11.32 -27.62
N ALA A 272 -6.82 -12.01 -27.25
CA ALA A 272 -7.99 -12.27 -28.07
C ALA A 272 -9.18 -11.33 -27.78
N PHE A 273 -8.97 -10.18 -27.12
CA PHE A 273 -10.06 -9.27 -26.75
C PHE A 273 -10.86 -8.78 -27.96
N SER A 274 -12.16 -8.59 -27.76
CA SER A 274 -13.07 -8.03 -28.75
C SER A 274 -13.83 -6.84 -28.15
N PRO A 275 -13.64 -5.61 -28.65
CA PRO A 275 -14.33 -4.45 -28.12
C PRO A 275 -15.82 -4.46 -28.51
N ILE A 276 -16.67 -3.92 -27.65
CA ILE A 276 -18.09 -3.75 -27.95
C ILE A 276 -18.26 -2.58 -28.94
N PRO A 277 -18.76 -2.82 -30.17
CA PRO A 277 -18.86 -1.78 -31.20
C PRO A 277 -19.88 -0.69 -30.83
N GLY A 278 -19.72 0.48 -31.45
CA GLY A 278 -20.61 1.63 -31.27
C GLY A 278 -20.46 2.35 -29.92
N MET A 279 -21.20 3.45 -29.75
CA MET A 279 -21.22 4.25 -28.53
C MET A 279 -22.44 3.92 -27.66
N PRO A 280 -22.35 4.04 -26.32
CA PRO A 280 -23.53 4.01 -25.46
C PRO A 280 -24.58 5.03 -25.89
N PRO A 281 -25.89 4.75 -25.71
CA PRO A 281 -26.94 5.70 -26.03
C PRO A 281 -26.92 6.88 -25.04
N GLU A 282 -27.43 8.02 -25.50
CA GLU A 282 -27.71 9.15 -24.63
C GLU A 282 -28.84 8.79 -23.66
N LEU A 283 -28.64 9.04 -22.36
CA LEU A 283 -29.65 8.68 -21.34
C LEU A 283 -30.93 9.51 -21.47
N GLY A 284 -30.88 10.68 -22.12
CA GLY A 284 -32.04 11.53 -22.40
C GLY A 284 -32.86 11.11 -23.62
N ASP A 285 -32.33 10.20 -24.45
CA ASP A 285 -32.96 9.73 -25.70
C ASP A 285 -32.82 8.21 -25.83
N LEU A 286 -33.37 7.50 -24.85
CA LEU A 286 -33.35 6.04 -24.83
C LEU A 286 -34.46 5.50 -25.74
N PRO A 287 -34.19 4.45 -26.53
CA PRO A 287 -35.23 3.81 -27.32
C PRO A 287 -36.30 3.17 -26.42
N ASP A 288 -37.53 3.08 -26.92
CA ASP A 288 -38.64 2.40 -26.23
C ASP A 288 -38.34 0.91 -25.96
N GLY A 289 -37.52 0.31 -26.82
CA GLY A 289 -37.05 -1.06 -26.72
C GLY A 289 -35.77 -1.23 -25.89
N ARG A 290 -35.01 -2.29 -26.19
CA ARG A 290 -33.75 -2.57 -25.49
C ARG A 290 -32.69 -1.55 -25.89
N ALA A 291 -32.19 -0.78 -24.93
CA ALA A 291 -31.13 0.23 -25.14
C ALA A 291 -29.84 -0.32 -25.79
N PHE A 292 -29.53 -1.61 -25.60
CA PHE A 292 -28.35 -2.25 -26.21
C PHE A 292 -28.60 -2.77 -27.65
N ALA A 293 -29.81 -2.67 -28.19
CA ALA A 293 -30.16 -3.27 -29.49
C ALA A 293 -29.25 -2.80 -30.64
N ALA A 294 -28.96 -1.50 -30.73
CA ALA A 294 -28.12 -0.94 -31.79
C ALA A 294 -26.66 -1.44 -31.79
N ARG A 295 -26.21 -2.04 -30.69
CA ARG A 295 -24.84 -2.54 -30.50
C ARG A 295 -24.79 -4.06 -30.34
N CYS A 296 -25.94 -4.72 -30.40
CA CYS A 296 -26.07 -6.15 -30.16
C CYS A 296 -26.06 -6.92 -31.48
N ASP A 297 -25.10 -7.82 -31.62
CA ASP A 297 -25.00 -8.82 -32.70
C ASP A 297 -26.20 -9.77 -32.82
N ARG A 298 -27.02 -9.88 -31.77
CA ARG A 298 -28.22 -10.72 -31.66
C ARG A 298 -29.52 -9.91 -31.70
N ALA A 299 -29.49 -8.67 -32.15
CA ALA A 299 -30.69 -7.84 -32.25
C ALA A 299 -31.65 -8.37 -33.33
N THR A 300 -32.95 -8.29 -33.03
CA THR A 300 -34.06 -8.65 -33.95
C THR A 300 -35.20 -7.65 -33.75
N GLU A 301 -36.24 -7.72 -34.57
CA GLU A 301 -37.44 -6.88 -34.43
C GLU A 301 -38.10 -6.96 -33.03
N ALA A 302 -38.03 -8.13 -32.38
CA ALA A 302 -38.56 -8.29 -31.02
C ALA A 302 -37.90 -7.33 -30.00
N CYS A 303 -36.64 -6.92 -30.24
CA CYS A 303 -35.89 -6.01 -29.39
C CYS A 303 -36.40 -4.56 -29.41
N ALA A 304 -37.33 -4.22 -30.31
CA ALA A 304 -38.02 -2.93 -30.33
C ALA A 304 -38.92 -2.72 -29.10
N THR A 305 -39.21 -3.77 -28.34
CA THR A 305 -39.91 -3.70 -27.05
C THR A 305 -39.03 -4.22 -25.92
N LEU A 306 -39.24 -3.68 -24.72
CA LEU A 306 -38.52 -4.16 -23.54
C LEU A 306 -38.98 -5.58 -23.16
N PRO A 307 -38.06 -6.56 -23.05
CA PRO A 307 -38.40 -7.87 -22.52
C PRO A 307 -38.80 -7.75 -21.05
N ARG A 308 -39.77 -8.57 -20.62
CA ARG A 308 -40.00 -8.80 -19.18
C ARG A 308 -38.81 -9.59 -18.63
N MET A 309 -38.48 -9.36 -17.36
CA MET A 309 -37.42 -10.12 -16.69
C MET A 309 -37.78 -11.61 -16.69
N ALA A 310 -37.01 -12.41 -17.42
CA ALA A 310 -37.17 -13.86 -17.51
C ALA A 310 -36.09 -14.50 -16.63
N GLY A 311 -36.45 -14.77 -15.37
CA GLY A 311 -35.48 -15.20 -14.36
C GLY A 311 -34.50 -14.07 -14.01
N ALA A 312 -33.23 -14.23 -14.37
CA ALA A 312 -32.14 -13.35 -13.96
C ALA A 312 -31.63 -12.40 -15.07
N VAL A 313 -32.24 -12.43 -16.26
CA VAL A 313 -31.76 -11.70 -17.45
C VAL A 313 -32.91 -10.95 -18.13
N VAL A 314 -32.65 -9.72 -18.58
CA VAL A 314 -33.59 -8.88 -19.33
C VAL A 314 -33.19 -8.89 -20.81
N CYS A 315 -33.53 -9.97 -21.53
CA CYS A 315 -33.19 -10.15 -22.94
C CYS A 315 -34.19 -11.08 -23.64
N HIS A 316 -34.56 -10.76 -24.89
CA HIS A 316 -35.32 -11.68 -25.76
C HIS A 316 -34.47 -12.83 -26.29
N HIS A 317 -33.16 -12.61 -26.46
CA HIS A 317 -32.22 -13.58 -27.05
C HIS A 317 -30.99 -13.82 -26.16
N PRO A 318 -31.19 -14.24 -24.88
CA PRO A 318 -30.06 -14.55 -24.00
C PRO A 318 -29.25 -15.70 -24.57
N HIS A 319 -27.94 -15.73 -24.31
CA HIS A 319 -27.14 -16.90 -24.60
C HIS A 319 -27.64 -18.10 -23.77
N ALA A 320 -27.63 -19.26 -24.39
CA ALA A 320 -27.87 -20.51 -23.70
C ALA A 320 -26.73 -20.77 -22.70
N GLN A 321 -27.08 -21.36 -21.57
CA GLN A 321 -26.11 -21.91 -20.64
C GLN A 321 -25.73 -23.30 -21.15
N GLU A 322 -24.67 -23.39 -21.97
CA GLU A 322 -24.13 -24.68 -22.39
C GLU A 322 -23.25 -25.23 -21.26
N ASP A 323 -23.73 -26.29 -20.59
CA ASP A 323 -22.92 -27.08 -19.67
C ASP A 323 -21.78 -27.74 -20.44
N ARG A 324 -20.59 -27.13 -20.45
CA ARG A 324 -19.35 -27.84 -20.83
C ARG A 324 -18.88 -28.70 -19.67
N ARG A 325 -19.67 -29.71 -19.30
CA ARG A 325 -19.18 -30.91 -18.61
C ARG A 325 -19.06 -32.03 -19.65
N ALA A 326 -17.93 -32.06 -20.32
CA ALA A 326 -17.37 -33.21 -21.02
C ALA A 326 -15.85 -33.16 -20.84
#